data_AF-A0A2L2Z8V3-F1
#
_entry.id   AF-A0A2L2Z8V3-F1
#
_cell.length_a   1.000
_cell.length_b   1.000
_cell.length_c   1.000
_cell.angle_alpha   90.00
_cell.angle_beta   90.00
_cell.angle_gamma   90.00
#
_symmetry.space_group_name_H-M   'P 1'
#
loop_
_entity.id
_entity.type
_entity.pdbx_description
1 polymer ?
#
loop_
_entity_poly.entity_id
_entity_poly.type
_entity_poly.pdbx_seq_one_letter_code
_entity_poly.pdbx_strand_id
1 'polypeptide(L)' 'HELGHAIGLFHEQNRSDRDQYLTIYWQNIQSGMETQFAFLKPHLNLLLTSFVHVSIILYVNYAFSIDRT' A
#
# COMPACT_ATOMS: atom_id res chain seq x y z
N HIS A 1 -7.06 -5.19 9.93
CA HIS A 1 -6.89 -3.98 9.13
C HIS A 1 -7.11 -2.74 10.01
N GLU A 2 -8.35 -2.41 10.38
CA GLU A 2 -8.66 -1.18 11.15
C GLU A 2 -8.00 -1.09 12.53
N LEU A 3 -7.97 -2.18 13.30
CA LEU A 3 -7.23 -2.19 14.57
C LEU A 3 -5.73 -1.94 14.35
N GLY A 4 -5.17 -2.41 13.23
CA GLY A 4 -3.79 -2.14 12.84
C GLY A 4 -3.56 -0.65 12.61
N HIS A 5 -4.45 0.02 11.89
CA HIS A 5 -4.41 1.48 11.73
C HIS A 5 -4.54 2.20 13.07
N ALA A 6 -5.43 1.75 13.96
CA ALA A 6 -5.62 2.35 15.28
C ALA A 6 -4.34 2.29 16.15
N ILE A 7 -3.50 1.27 15.98
CA ILE A 7 -2.22 1.13 16.70
C ILE A 7 -1.03 1.70 15.92
N GLY A 8 -1.26 2.38 14.79
CA GLY A 8 -0.23 3.10 14.04
C GLY A 8 0.42 2.34 12.88
N LEU A 9 -0.18 1.23 12.42
CA LEU A 9 0.26 0.58 11.18
C LEU A 9 -0.26 1.34 9.97
N PHE A 10 0.63 1.57 9.01
CA PHE A 10 0.28 2.08 7.69
C PHE A 10 0.30 0.95 6.68
N HIS A 11 -0.45 1.15 5.60
CA HIS A 11 -0.53 0.24 4.47
C HIS A 11 0.84 -0.20 3.93
N GLU A 12 1.00 -1.50 3.74
CA GLU A 12 2.28 -2.10 3.34
C GLU A 12 2.71 -1.61 1.94
N GLN A 13 1.74 -1.41 1.02
CA GLN A 13 1.99 -0.85 -0.31
C GLN A 13 2.36 0.64 -0.30
N ASN A 14 2.43 1.30 0.85
CA ASN A 14 2.89 2.69 0.94
C ASN A 14 4.31 2.80 1.49
N ARG A 15 4.95 1.69 1.86
CA ARG A 15 6.35 1.67 2.29
C ARG A 15 7.28 2.21 1.19
N SER A 16 8.37 2.85 1.60
CA SER A 16 9.38 3.39 0.68
C SER A 16 10.13 2.32 -0.12
N ASP A 17 10.17 1.08 0.37
CA ASP A 17 10.85 -0.06 -0.26
C ASP A 17 9.90 -0.94 -1.09
N ARG A 18 8.61 -0.59 -1.19
CA ARG A 18 7.60 -1.45 -1.84
C ARG A 18 7.96 -1.82 -3.28
N ASP A 19 8.64 -0.94 -4.02
CA ASP A 19 8.90 -1.12 -5.45
C ASP A 19 9.95 -2.22 -5.71
N GLN A 20 10.59 -2.74 -4.64
CA GLN A 20 11.41 -3.95 -4.69
C GLN A 20 10.57 -5.24 -4.66
N TYR A 21 9.29 -5.14 -4.30
CA TYR A 21 8.40 -6.29 -4.04
C TYR A 21 7.12 -6.24 -4.88
N LEU A 22 6.61 -5.05 -5.17
CA LEU A 22 5.36 -4.82 -5.88
C LEU A 22 5.57 -4.04 -7.16
N THR A 23 4.73 -4.33 -8.16
CA THR A 23 4.54 -3.48 -9.34
C THR A 23 3.16 -2.82 -9.23
N ILE A 24 3.13 -1.48 -9.26
CA ILE A 24 1.88 -0.71 -9.30
C ILE A 24 1.55 -0.38 -10.76
N TYR A 25 0.44 -0.92 -11.26
CA TYR A 25 -0.07 -0.60 -12.61
C TYR A 25 -0.85 0.72 -12.58
N TRP A 26 -0.14 1.84 -12.60
CA TRP A 26 -0.71 3.19 -12.46
C TRP A 26 -1.84 3.49 -13.46
N GLN A 27 -1.74 2.98 -14.69
CA GLN A 27 -2.76 3.12 -15.73
C GLN A 27 -4.08 2.44 -15.40
N ASN A 28 -4.08 1.51 -14.44
CA ASN A 28 -5.27 0.80 -13.99
C ASN A 28 -5.89 1.42 -12.73
N ILE A 29 -5.32 2.48 -12.17
CA ILE A 29 -5.86 3.12 -10.96
C ILE A 29 -7.04 4.04 -11.33
N GLN A 30 -8.14 3.96 -10.58
CA GLN A 30 -9.28 4.88 -10.69
C GLN A 30 -8.81 6.32 -10.56
N SER A 31 -9.26 7.19 -11.47
CA SER A 31 -8.92 8.62 -11.44
C SER A 31 -9.21 9.24 -10.07
N GLY A 32 -8.21 9.90 -9.48
CA GLY A 32 -8.29 10.52 -8.15
C GLY A 32 -7.86 9.60 -6.99
N MET A 33 -7.62 8.31 -7.24
CA MET A 33 -7.20 7.33 -6.22
C MET A 33 -5.68 7.08 -6.21
N GLU A 34 -4.91 7.79 -7.03
CA GLU A 34 -3.45 7.63 -7.15
C GLU A 34 -2.75 7.87 -5.79
N THR A 35 -3.30 8.77 -4.98
CA THR A 35 -2.78 9.09 -3.64
C THR A 35 -2.84 7.91 -2.66
N GLN A 36 -3.71 6.91 -2.89
CA GLN A 36 -3.79 5.69 -2.08
C GLN A 36 -2.53 4.83 -2.19
N PHE A 37 -1.72 5.05 -3.22
CA PHE A 37 -0.46 4.35 -3.49
C PHE A 37 0.75 5.29 -3.34
N ALA A 38 0.60 6.49 -2.77
CA ALA A 38 1.72 7.38 -2.52
C ALA A 38 2.67 6.80 -1.46
N PHE A 39 3.96 7.06 -1.56
CA PHE A 39 4.88 6.66 -0.48
C PHE A 39 4.51 7.34 0.84
N LEU A 40 4.75 6.65 1.94
CA LEU A 40 4.69 7.24 3.27
C LEU A 40 5.69 8.38 3.39
N LYS A 41 5.32 9.40 4.16
CA LYS A 41 6.24 10.47 4.53
C LYS A 41 7.42 9.86 5.30
N PRO A 42 8.65 10.42 5.17
CA PRO A 42 9.84 9.83 5.80
C PRO A 42 9.70 9.54 7.31
N HIS A 43 8.98 10.39 8.05
CA HIS A 43 8.76 10.20 9.50
C HIS A 43 7.74 9.12 9.87
N LEU A 44 6.95 8.63 8.90
CA LEU A 44 6.00 7.52 9.09
C LEU A 44 6.55 6.19 8.55
N ASN A 45 7.63 6.25 7.78
CA ASN A 45 8.19 5.11 7.09
C ASN A 45 9.12 4.31 8.01
N LEU A 46 8.54 3.33 8.72
CA LEU A 46 9.24 2.47 9.66
C LEU A 46 9.46 1.07 9.06
N LEU A 47 10.67 0.80 8.56
CA LEU A 47 11.05 -0.51 8.00
C LEU A 47 11.59 -1.44 9.09
N LEU A 48 10.79 -1.67 10.14
CA LEU A 48 11.19 -2.52 11.28
C LEU A 48 11.19 -4.01 10.94
N THR A 49 10.51 -4.38 9.87
CA THR A 49 10.38 -5.76 9.39
C THR A 49 10.60 -5.81 7.88
N SER A 50 10.95 -7.00 7.39
CA SER A 50 10.88 -7.33 5.96
C SER A 50 9.44 -7.14 5.43
N PHE A 51 9.33 -6.93 4.11
CA PHE A 51 8.05 -6.80 3.43
C PHE A 51 7.26 -8.12 3.46
N VAL A 52 5.94 -8.04 3.73
CA VAL A 52 5.07 -9.23 3.85
C VAL A 52 3.91 -9.18 2.85
N HIS A 53 3.96 -10.01 1.82
CA HIS A 53 2.95 -10.08 0.75
C HIS A 53 1.55 -10.55 1.21
N VAL A 54 1.46 -11.17 2.39
CA VAL A 54 0.19 -11.63 2.99
C VAL A 54 -0.21 -10.77 4.20
N SER A 55 0.37 -9.57 4.33
CA SER A 55 0.05 -8.65 5.41
C SER A 55 -1.43 -8.30 5.42
N ILE A 56 -2.06 -8.31 6.60
CA ILE A 56 -3.46 -7.87 6.78
C ILE A 56 -3.64 -6.37 6.47
N ILE A 57 -2.53 -5.63 6.31
CA ILE A 57 -2.47 -4.20 6.01
C ILE A 57 -2.03 -3.95 4.55
N LEU A 58 -1.78 -4.99 3.76
CA LEU A 58 -1.59 -4.85 2.31
C LEU A 58 -2.95 -4.82 1.60
N TYR A 59 -3.12 -3.89 0.66
CA TYR A 59 -4.30 -3.90 -0.21
C TYR A 59 -4.35 -5.14 -1.11
N VAL A 60 -5.57 -5.56 -1.43
CA VAL A 60 -5.83 -6.60 -2.44
C VAL A 60 -5.45 -6.11 -3.84
N ASN A 61 -5.13 -7.03 -4.76
CA ASN A 61 -4.61 -6.72 -6.11
C ASN A 61 -5.46 -5.72 -6.92
N TYR A 62 -6.78 -5.76 -6.76
CA TYR A 62 -7.71 -4.91 -7.53
C TYR A 62 -8.24 -3.71 -6.73
N ALA A 63 -7.63 -3.39 -5.58
CA ALA A 63 -8.00 -2.20 -4.81
C ALA A 63 -7.85 -0.95 -5.71
N PHE A 64 -8.93 -0.16 -5.80
CA PHE A 64 -9.00 1.03 -6.64
C PHE A 64 -8.73 0.81 -8.14
N SER A 65 -8.85 -0.42 -8.65
CA SER A 65 -8.70 -0.69 -10.08
C SER A 65 -9.89 -0.15 -10.88
N ILE A 66 -9.63 0.38 -12.08
CA ILE A 66 -10.66 0.78 -13.06
C ILE A 66 -11.50 -0.41 -13.54
N ASP A 67 -10.91 -1.61 -13.51
CA ASP A 67 -11.57 -2.88 -13.80
C ASP A 67 -11.46 -3.79 -12.57
N ARG A 68 -12.60 -4.31 -12.11
CA ARG A 68 -12.71 -5.11 -10.89
C ARG A 68 -12.80 -6.61 -11.16
N THR A 69 -12.60 -7.02 -12.42
CA THR A 69 -12.71 -8.42 -12.87
C THR A 69 -11.37 -9.13 -13.01
#